data_AF-A0A2N2ES86-F1
#
_entry.id   AF-A0A2N2ES86-F1
#
_cell.length_a   1.000
_cell.length_b   1.000
_cell.length_c   1.000
_cell.angle_alpha   90.00
_cell.angle_beta   90.00
_cell.angle_gamma   90.00
#
_symmetry.space_group_name_H-M   'P 1'
#
loop_
_entity.id
_entity.type
_entity.pdbx_description
1 polymer ?
#
loop_
_entity_poly.entity_id
_entity_poly.type
_entity_poly.pdbx_seq_one_letter_code
_entity_poly.pdbx_strand_id
1 'polypeptide(L)'
;MQAGGAAALDWSPAVSPETLSAVTVAAPSPAAAAGPRDGQNYSGAEELLIKEFSIAGIGMDIPEAEVMRQDREYNNAFCFDHALRLAVKAVLENYARPTSPLARELSAMGSLQAPSKSEVKKASRRVLEALNRRGSLVAVVRPFKFYQPLNGETLDLNWIFFLRVDGRPYWAVVDRSGETAPYVYGD
;
A
#
# COMPACT_ATOMS: atom_id res chain seq x y z
N MET A 1 43.01 -70.19 25.31
CA MET A 1 43.50 -70.02 23.92
C MET A 1 42.73 -68.87 23.30
N GLN A 2 43.48 -67.91 22.75
CA GLN A 2 43.11 -66.80 21.82
C GLN A 2 42.00 -65.82 22.26
N ALA A 3 42.29 -64.56 22.63
CA ALA A 3 42.94 -63.43 21.93
C ALA A 3 41.95 -62.59 21.10
N GLY A 4 41.97 -61.27 21.29
CA GLY A 4 41.36 -60.31 20.38
C GLY A 4 40.90 -59.02 21.05
N GLY A 5 41.82 -58.06 21.23
CA GLY A 5 41.45 -56.67 21.47
C GLY A 5 41.08 -55.94 20.17
N ALA A 6 40.22 -54.92 20.27
CA ALA A 6 40.10 -53.80 19.33
C ALA A 6 39.22 -52.75 20.03
N ALA A 7 39.80 -51.65 20.49
CA ALA A 7 39.91 -50.38 19.77
C ALA A 7 38.58 -49.59 19.82
N ALA A 8 38.60 -48.54 20.63
CA ALA A 8 37.56 -47.52 20.68
C ALA A 8 37.33 -46.97 19.27
N LEU A 9 36.10 -47.09 18.78
CA LEU A 9 35.66 -46.43 17.55
C LEU A 9 35.60 -44.93 17.82
N ASP A 10 36.56 -44.24 17.23
CA ASP A 10 36.69 -42.80 17.12
C ASP A 10 35.59 -42.28 16.17
N TRP A 11 34.55 -41.64 16.70
CA TRP A 11 33.37 -41.16 15.95
C TRP A 11 33.54 -39.74 15.39
N SER A 12 34.77 -39.32 15.09
CA SER A 12 35.00 -38.05 14.41
C SER A 12 35.63 -38.28 13.04
N PRO A 13 34.92 -37.97 11.93
CA PRO A 13 35.56 -37.95 10.62
C PRO A 13 36.66 -36.88 10.63
N ALA A 14 37.88 -37.28 10.27
CA ALA A 14 39.02 -36.40 10.16
C ALA A 14 38.73 -35.28 9.14
N VAL A 15 38.65 -34.04 9.61
CA VAL A 15 38.50 -32.86 8.77
C VAL A 15 39.88 -32.49 8.23
N SER A 16 40.20 -32.91 7.00
CA SER A 16 41.38 -32.46 6.26
C SER A 16 41.15 -31.10 5.61
N PRO A 17 42.17 -30.22 5.47
CA PRO A 17 42.02 -28.92 4.82
C PRO A 17 41.52 -28.97 3.37
N GLU A 18 41.52 -30.14 2.74
CA GLU A 18 41.02 -30.39 1.38
C GLU A 18 39.49 -30.52 1.28
N THR A 19 38.77 -30.80 2.39
CA THR A 19 37.30 -30.86 2.40
C THR A 19 36.61 -29.50 2.57
N LEU A 20 37.38 -28.42 2.72
CA LEU A 20 36.90 -27.03 2.75
C LEU A 20 36.74 -26.43 1.34
N SER A 21 36.28 -27.22 0.38
CA SER A 21 35.88 -26.68 -0.92
C SER A 21 34.55 -25.94 -0.74
N ALA A 22 34.60 -24.61 -0.85
CA ALA A 22 33.46 -23.72 -0.72
C ALA A 22 32.33 -24.17 -1.66
N VAL A 23 31.26 -24.71 -1.09
CA VAL A 23 29.98 -24.84 -1.79
C VAL A 23 29.48 -23.42 -2.00
N THR A 24 29.66 -22.89 -3.21
CA THR A 24 29.01 -21.66 -3.65
C THR A 24 27.52 -21.94 -3.74
N VAL A 25 26.81 -21.81 -2.61
CA VAL A 25 25.36 -21.72 -2.62
C VAL A 25 25.03 -20.41 -3.33
N ALA A 26 24.51 -20.52 -4.56
CA ALA A 26 24.00 -19.36 -5.26
C ALA A 26 23.00 -18.64 -4.34
N ALA A 27 23.24 -17.35 -4.11
CA ALA A 27 22.33 -16.53 -3.32
C ALA A 27 20.92 -16.68 -3.92
N PRO A 28 19.87 -16.91 -3.11
CA PRO A 28 18.51 -16.94 -3.63
C PRO A 28 18.27 -15.60 -4.34
N SER A 29 17.89 -15.68 -5.63
CA SER A 29 17.49 -14.51 -6.39
C SER A 29 16.51 -13.69 -5.56
N PRO A 30 16.65 -12.35 -5.50
CA PRO A 30 15.67 -11.52 -4.81
C PRO A 30 14.31 -11.85 -5.42
N ALA A 31 13.39 -12.32 -4.57
CA ALA A 31 12.01 -12.56 -4.98
C ALA A 31 11.51 -11.26 -5.64
N ALA A 32 11.01 -11.37 -6.87
CA ALA A 32 10.31 -10.27 -7.51
C ALA A 32 9.29 -9.72 -6.50
N ALA A 33 9.27 -8.40 -6.33
CA ALA A 33 8.34 -7.75 -5.41
C ALA A 33 6.93 -8.29 -5.68
N ALA A 34 6.39 -9.05 -4.73
CA ALA A 34 5.07 -9.65 -4.84
C ALA A 34 4.01 -8.55 -4.65
N GLY A 35 3.89 -7.69 -5.66
CA GLY A 35 2.65 -6.98 -5.91
C GLY A 35 1.61 -7.97 -6.42
N PRO A 36 0.32 -7.76 -6.13
CA PRO A 36 -0.73 -8.59 -6.71
C PRO A 36 -0.61 -8.56 -8.24
N ARG A 37 -0.68 -9.74 -8.85
CA ARG A 37 -0.63 -9.90 -10.31
C ARG A 37 -1.95 -9.38 -10.91
N ASP A 38 -1.90 -8.91 -12.16
CA ASP A 38 -3.10 -8.57 -12.94
C ASP A 38 -4.14 -9.69 -12.80
N GLY A 39 -5.37 -9.34 -12.40
CA GLY A 39 -6.46 -10.28 -12.11
C GLY A 39 -6.64 -10.69 -10.64
N GLN A 40 -5.84 -10.19 -9.69
CA GLN A 40 -6.06 -10.40 -8.24
C GLN A 40 -6.68 -9.19 -7.53
N ASN A 41 -6.70 -8.03 -8.18
CA ASN A 41 -7.29 -6.83 -7.64
C ASN A 41 -8.82 -6.86 -7.83
N TYR A 42 -9.53 -6.22 -6.91
CA TYR A 42 -10.97 -6.04 -6.97
C TYR A 42 -11.35 -5.25 -8.21
N SER A 43 -12.06 -5.90 -9.13
CA SER A 43 -12.40 -5.36 -10.46
C SER A 43 -13.23 -4.08 -10.40
N GLY A 44 -14.12 -3.96 -9.41
CA GLY A 44 -14.92 -2.74 -9.19
C GLY A 44 -14.07 -1.51 -8.88
N ALA A 45 -12.90 -1.68 -8.24
CA ALA A 45 -12.00 -0.56 -7.98
C ALA A 45 -11.36 -0.04 -9.26
N GLU A 46 -10.90 -0.94 -10.13
CA GLU A 46 -10.28 -0.55 -11.40
C GLU A 46 -11.29 0.15 -12.30
N GLU A 47 -12.50 -0.41 -12.41
CA GLU A 47 -13.58 0.19 -13.16
C GLU A 47 -13.94 1.59 -12.65
N LEU A 48 -14.07 1.76 -11.34
CA LEU A 48 -14.38 3.04 -10.71
C LEU A 48 -13.28 4.08 -10.96
N LEU A 49 -12.01 3.71 -10.75
CA LEU A 49 -10.86 4.61 -10.94
C LEU A 49 -10.76 5.08 -12.40
N ILE A 50 -10.95 4.18 -13.36
CA ILE A 50 -10.88 4.51 -14.79
C ILE A 50 -12.10 5.32 -15.23
N LYS A 51 -13.33 4.82 -14.97
CA LYS A 51 -14.54 5.40 -15.54
C LYS A 51 -14.96 6.71 -14.89
N GLU A 52 -14.80 6.84 -13.58
CA GLU A 52 -15.25 8.04 -12.85
C GLU A 52 -14.16 9.10 -12.72
N PHE A 53 -12.90 8.68 -12.56
CA PHE A 53 -11.82 9.60 -12.25
C PHE A 53 -10.76 9.70 -13.35
N SER A 54 -10.84 8.90 -14.42
CA SER A 54 -9.82 8.83 -15.46
C SER A 54 -8.42 8.49 -14.91
N ILE A 55 -8.37 7.60 -13.92
CA ILE A 55 -7.13 7.07 -13.32
C ILE A 55 -6.90 5.66 -13.86
N ALA A 56 -6.01 5.53 -14.85
CA ALA A 56 -5.68 4.26 -15.50
C ALA A 56 -4.21 3.84 -15.33
N GLY A 57 -3.32 4.79 -14.97
CA GLY A 57 -1.88 4.53 -14.84
C GLY A 57 -1.42 4.11 -13.44
N ILE A 58 -2.34 4.02 -12.47
CA ILE A 58 -2.01 3.76 -11.08
C ILE A 58 -1.79 2.26 -10.84
N GLY A 59 -0.77 1.90 -10.05
CA GLY A 59 -0.68 0.54 -9.52
C GLY A 59 -1.79 0.28 -8.50
N MET A 60 -2.26 -0.96 -8.41
CA MET A 60 -3.30 -1.34 -7.44
C MET A 60 -2.83 -2.51 -6.58
N ASP A 61 -3.03 -2.40 -5.26
CA ASP A 61 -2.91 -3.47 -4.28
C ASP A 61 -4.19 -3.51 -3.44
N ILE A 62 -5.28 -3.91 -4.11
CA ILE A 62 -6.63 -4.00 -3.55
C ILE A 62 -7.13 -5.43 -3.80
N PRO A 63 -6.65 -6.43 -3.06
CA PRO A 63 -7.05 -7.82 -3.30
C PRO A 63 -8.55 -8.01 -3.05
N GLU A 64 -9.26 -8.66 -3.97
CA GLU A 64 -10.70 -8.89 -3.84
C GLU A 64 -11.07 -9.62 -2.54
N ALA A 65 -10.29 -10.65 -2.18
CA ALA A 65 -10.49 -11.39 -0.94
C ALA A 65 -10.39 -10.50 0.32
N GLU A 66 -9.54 -9.47 0.28
CA GLU A 66 -9.41 -8.54 1.41
C GLU A 66 -10.60 -7.58 1.48
N VAL A 67 -11.05 -7.07 0.33
CA VAL A 67 -12.27 -6.25 0.26
C VAL A 67 -13.44 -7.03 0.85
N MET A 68 -13.66 -8.27 0.40
CA MET A 68 -14.73 -9.13 0.91
C MET A 68 -14.57 -9.46 2.40
N ARG A 69 -13.34 -9.64 2.90
CA ARG A 69 -13.08 -9.88 4.33
C ARG A 69 -13.51 -8.68 5.16
N GLN A 70 -13.01 -7.49 4.83
CA GLN A 70 -13.34 -6.26 5.57
C GLN A 70 -14.83 -5.91 5.48
N ASP A 71 -15.46 -6.18 4.34
CA ASP A 71 -16.88 -5.94 4.14
C ASP A 71 -17.75 -6.82 5.06
N ARG A 72 -17.32 -8.07 5.30
CA ARG A 72 -17.99 -9.02 6.20
C ARG A 72 -17.67 -8.80 7.68
N GLU A 73 -16.43 -8.45 8.00
CA GLU A 73 -15.92 -8.43 9.38
C GLU A 73 -16.30 -7.15 10.13
N TYR A 74 -16.41 -6.03 9.41
CA TYR A 74 -16.65 -4.74 10.02
C TYR A 74 -18.06 -4.23 9.76
N ASN A 75 -18.54 -3.35 10.64
CA ASN A 75 -19.84 -2.71 10.47
C ASN A 75 -19.74 -1.56 9.47
N ASN A 76 -20.25 -1.78 8.26
CA ASN A 76 -20.14 -0.85 7.14
C ASN A 76 -21.49 -0.19 6.85
N ALA A 77 -21.57 1.13 6.92
CA ALA A 77 -22.75 1.88 6.48
C ALA A 77 -22.88 1.87 4.94
N PHE A 78 -21.78 1.61 4.22
CA PHE A 78 -21.72 1.58 2.76
C PHE A 78 -20.63 0.63 2.26
N CYS A 79 -20.76 0.23 1.00
CA CYS A 79 -19.82 -0.69 0.36
C CYS A 79 -18.45 -0.06 0.07
N PHE A 80 -17.48 -0.93 -0.19
CA PHE A 80 -16.11 -0.55 -0.57
C PHE A 80 -16.05 0.48 -1.71
N ASP A 81 -16.84 0.31 -2.78
CA ASP A 81 -16.85 1.23 -3.93
C ASP A 81 -17.21 2.65 -3.51
N HIS A 82 -18.16 2.80 -2.59
CA HIS A 82 -18.54 4.10 -2.05
C HIS A 82 -17.39 4.68 -1.22
N ALA A 83 -16.74 3.86 -0.38
CA ALA A 83 -15.57 4.27 0.39
C ALA A 83 -14.42 4.75 -0.51
N LEU A 84 -14.11 3.99 -1.56
CA LEU A 84 -13.06 4.34 -2.52
C LEU A 84 -13.39 5.65 -3.24
N ARG A 85 -14.64 5.83 -3.67
CA ARG A 85 -15.10 7.09 -4.30
C ARG A 85 -14.90 8.28 -3.37
N LEU A 86 -15.25 8.14 -2.10
CA LEU A 86 -15.06 9.17 -1.07
C LEU A 86 -13.57 9.47 -0.85
N ALA A 87 -12.73 8.44 -0.76
CA ALA A 87 -11.30 8.57 -0.59
C ALA A 87 -10.64 9.31 -1.77
N VAL A 88 -10.95 8.93 -3.02
CA VAL A 88 -10.39 9.57 -4.21
C VAL A 88 -10.85 11.02 -4.34
N LYS A 89 -12.13 11.31 -4.07
CA LYS A 89 -12.62 12.71 -3.99
C LYS A 89 -11.85 13.51 -2.96
N ALA A 90 -11.64 12.96 -1.77
CA ALA A 90 -10.90 13.65 -0.72
C ALA A 90 -9.44 13.92 -1.14
N VAL A 91 -8.78 13.00 -1.85
CA VAL A 91 -7.43 13.21 -2.41
C VAL A 91 -7.39 14.37 -3.41
N LEU A 92 -8.43 14.51 -4.23
CA LEU A 92 -8.50 15.48 -5.33
C LEU A 92 -9.09 16.84 -4.93
N GLU A 93 -9.85 16.90 -3.83
CA GLU A 93 -10.68 18.07 -3.47
C GLU A 93 -10.42 18.59 -2.05
N ASN A 94 -9.91 17.77 -1.13
CA ASN A 94 -9.71 18.16 0.27
C ASN A 94 -8.25 18.61 0.54
N TYR A 95 -8.09 19.88 0.88
CA TYR A 95 -6.82 20.51 1.26
C TYR A 95 -6.79 21.04 2.70
N ALA A 96 -7.76 20.66 3.54
CA ALA A 96 -7.84 21.12 4.93
C ALA A 96 -6.62 20.69 5.76
N ARG A 97 -6.01 19.55 5.41
CA ARG A 97 -4.76 19.07 6.03
C ARG A 97 -3.57 19.53 5.17
N PRO A 98 -2.60 20.29 5.73
CA PRO A 98 -1.44 20.79 4.97
C PRO A 98 -0.59 19.71 4.30
N THR A 99 -0.62 18.49 4.85
CA THR A 99 0.13 17.33 4.34
C THR A 99 -0.60 16.57 3.24
N SER A 100 -1.84 16.92 2.89
CA SER A 100 -2.58 16.23 1.84
C SER A 100 -1.97 16.48 0.45
N PRO A 101 -2.16 15.57 -0.52
CA PRO A 101 -1.62 15.75 -1.88
C PRO A 101 -2.04 17.07 -2.50
N LEU A 102 -3.32 17.44 -2.37
CA LEU A 102 -3.84 18.69 -2.91
C LEU A 102 -3.25 19.91 -2.19
N ALA A 103 -3.14 19.87 -0.86
CA ALA A 103 -2.55 20.97 -0.09
C ALA A 103 -1.08 21.19 -0.46
N ARG A 104 -0.32 20.13 -0.74
CA ARG A 104 1.07 20.22 -1.19
C ARG A 104 1.18 20.86 -2.58
N GLU A 105 0.32 20.49 -3.51
CA GLU A 105 0.28 21.13 -4.83
C GLU A 105 -0.12 22.61 -4.72
N LEU A 106 -1.07 22.95 -3.86
CA LEU A 106 -1.43 24.34 -3.57
C LEU A 106 -0.27 25.11 -2.92
N SER A 107 0.45 24.48 -2.01
CA SER A 107 1.64 25.06 -1.36
C SER A 107 2.77 25.30 -2.37
N ALA A 108 3.02 24.36 -3.29
CA ALA A 108 4.00 24.51 -4.36
C ALA A 108 3.66 25.65 -5.35
N MET A 109 2.39 26.05 -5.41
CA MET A 109 1.95 27.22 -6.19
C MET A 109 1.94 28.52 -5.37
N GLY A 110 2.18 28.47 -4.06
CA GLY A 110 2.09 29.63 -3.17
C GLY A 110 0.66 30.00 -2.76
N SER A 111 -0.32 29.12 -2.96
CA SER A 111 -1.75 29.45 -2.87
C SER A 111 -2.48 28.78 -1.70
N LEU A 112 -1.79 28.06 -0.81
CA LEU A 112 -2.44 27.22 0.22
C LEU A 112 -3.38 28.00 1.18
N GLN A 113 -3.04 29.24 1.52
CA GLN A 113 -3.79 30.00 2.53
C GLN A 113 -5.17 30.46 2.04
N ALA A 114 -5.29 30.83 0.77
CA ALA A 114 -6.54 31.34 0.19
C ALA A 114 -6.62 31.00 -1.31
N PRO A 115 -6.72 29.71 -1.66
CA PRO A 115 -6.70 29.29 -3.05
C PRO A 115 -8.01 29.68 -3.75
N SER A 116 -7.89 30.28 -4.92
CA SER A 116 -9.02 30.49 -5.83
C SER A 116 -9.51 29.17 -6.42
N LYS A 117 -10.75 29.16 -6.92
CA LYS A 117 -11.33 27.96 -7.58
C LYS A 117 -10.50 27.46 -8.75
N SER A 118 -9.87 28.36 -9.51
CA SER A 118 -9.00 27.99 -10.63
C SER A 118 -7.69 27.34 -10.16
N GLU A 119 -7.12 27.80 -9.05
CA GLU A 119 -5.93 27.19 -8.44
C GLU A 119 -6.23 25.82 -7.87
N VAL A 120 -7.35 25.64 -7.16
CA VAL A 120 -7.79 24.31 -6.69
C VAL A 120 -7.96 23.37 -7.87
N LYS A 121 -8.61 23.80 -8.96
CA LYS A 121 -8.76 22.98 -10.18
C LYS A 121 -7.42 22.62 -10.82
N LYS A 122 -6.46 23.54 -10.81
CA LYS A 122 -5.11 23.32 -11.35
C LYS A 122 -4.32 22.34 -10.48
N ALA A 123 -4.35 22.50 -9.16
CA ALA A 123 -3.73 21.59 -8.20
C ALA A 123 -4.34 20.18 -8.30
N SER A 124 -5.67 20.09 -8.30
CA SER A 124 -6.40 18.82 -8.44
C SER A 124 -6.01 18.08 -9.73
N ARG A 125 -5.86 18.80 -10.85
CA ARG A 125 -5.35 18.23 -12.10
C ARG A 125 -3.93 17.68 -11.96
N ARG A 126 -3.03 18.38 -11.28
CA ARG A 126 -1.66 17.91 -11.05
C ARG A 126 -1.63 16.66 -10.17
N VAL A 127 -2.46 16.60 -9.13
CA VAL A 127 -2.64 15.38 -8.31
C VAL A 127 -3.15 14.23 -9.18
N LEU A 128 -4.15 14.49 -10.02
CA LEU A 128 -4.70 13.49 -10.94
C LEU A 128 -3.66 12.99 -11.97
N GLU A 129 -2.88 13.89 -12.54
CA GLU A 129 -1.76 13.55 -13.42
C GLU A 129 -0.73 12.70 -12.69
N ALA A 130 -0.40 13.04 -11.43
CA ALA A 130 0.53 12.28 -10.61
C ALA A 130 0.00 10.87 -10.29
N LEU A 131 -1.29 10.72 -9.99
CA LEU A 131 -1.93 9.41 -9.80
C LEU A 131 -1.83 8.51 -11.04
N ASN A 132 -1.78 9.10 -12.24
CA ASN A 132 -1.60 8.38 -13.50
C ASN A 132 -0.14 8.11 -13.89
N ARG A 133 0.85 8.49 -13.08
CA ARG A 133 2.27 8.20 -13.36
C ARG A 133 2.65 6.80 -12.89
N ARG A 134 3.56 6.17 -13.64
CA ARG A 134 4.24 4.94 -13.21
C ARG A 134 4.93 5.19 -11.87
N GLY A 135 4.67 4.32 -10.89
CA GLY A 135 5.17 4.45 -9.53
C GLY A 135 4.11 4.91 -8.53
N SER A 136 3.00 5.50 -8.99
CA SER A 136 1.85 5.73 -8.13
C SER A 136 1.16 4.41 -7.77
N LEU A 137 0.59 4.34 -6.58
CA LEU A 137 -0.05 3.14 -6.04
C LEU A 137 -1.28 3.56 -5.24
N VAL A 138 -2.34 2.78 -5.35
CA VAL A 138 -3.43 2.76 -4.37
C VAL A 138 -3.55 1.36 -3.78
N ALA A 139 -3.66 1.27 -2.46
CA ALA A 139 -3.79 0.01 -1.76
C ALA A 139 -4.84 0.12 -0.66
N VAL A 140 -5.59 -0.96 -0.43
CA VAL A 140 -6.41 -1.08 0.78
C VAL A 140 -5.49 -1.49 1.93
N VAL A 141 -5.55 -0.78 3.05
CA VAL A 141 -4.73 -1.11 4.22
C VAL A 141 -5.22 -2.43 4.82
N ARG A 142 -4.25 -3.28 5.18
CA ARG A 142 -4.45 -4.62 5.74
C ARG A 142 -3.82 -4.72 7.11
N PRO A 143 -4.33 -5.58 7.99
CA PRO A 143 -3.63 -5.93 9.22
C PRO A 143 -2.20 -6.40 8.92
N PHE A 144 -1.23 -5.95 9.74
CA PHE A 144 0.17 -6.43 9.72
C PHE A 144 0.96 -6.19 8.43
N LYS A 145 0.54 -5.25 7.56
CA LYS A 145 1.28 -4.81 6.36
C LYS A 145 2.01 -3.48 6.59
N PHE A 146 3.00 -3.17 5.75
CA PHE A 146 3.85 -1.98 5.86
C PHE A 146 3.16 -0.61 5.63
N TYR A 147 1.87 -0.59 5.29
CA TYR A 147 1.13 0.64 4.95
C TYR A 147 0.24 1.16 6.09
N GLN A 148 0.63 0.95 7.34
CA GLN A 148 -0.20 1.34 8.48
C GLN A 148 -0.40 2.86 8.53
N PRO A 149 -1.60 3.33 8.89
CA PRO A 149 -1.87 4.75 9.10
C PRO A 149 -1.08 5.29 10.30
N LEU A 150 -0.87 6.61 10.34
CA LEU A 150 0.04 7.25 11.31
C LEU A 150 -0.66 7.90 12.51
N ASN A 151 -1.96 8.23 12.42
CA ASN A 151 -2.65 8.98 13.49
C ASN A 151 -3.53 8.09 14.38
N GLY A 152 -3.26 6.79 14.43
CA GLY A 152 -3.98 5.83 15.28
C GLY A 152 -5.31 5.35 14.71
N GLU A 153 -5.58 5.59 13.43
CA GLU A 153 -6.78 5.07 12.75
C GLU A 153 -6.76 3.54 12.72
N THR A 154 -7.91 2.94 13.01
CA THR A 154 -8.08 1.48 13.01
C THR A 154 -8.97 1.03 11.86
N LEU A 155 -8.73 -0.19 11.38
CA LEU A 155 -9.53 -0.79 10.31
C LEU A 155 -10.96 -1.11 10.76
N ASP A 156 -11.18 -1.32 12.05
CA ASP A 156 -12.50 -1.60 12.63
C ASP A 156 -13.47 -0.44 12.44
N LEU A 157 -12.95 0.80 12.50
CA LEU A 157 -13.75 2.02 12.39
C LEU A 157 -13.68 2.65 11.00
N ASN A 158 -12.66 2.32 10.20
CA ASN A 158 -12.38 3.03 8.96
C ASN A 158 -12.09 2.09 7.79
N TRP A 159 -12.55 2.50 6.61
CA TRP A 159 -11.87 2.15 5.37
C TRP A 159 -10.64 3.03 5.24
N ILE A 160 -9.47 2.40 5.11
CA ILE A 160 -8.20 3.11 5.01
C ILE A 160 -7.51 2.72 3.71
N PHE A 161 -7.17 3.73 2.93
CA PHE A 161 -6.47 3.58 1.67
C PHE A 161 -5.09 4.20 1.79
N PHE A 162 -4.07 3.41 1.50
CA PHE A 162 -2.71 3.91 1.31
C PHE A 162 -2.56 4.36 -0.14
N LEU A 163 -1.99 5.55 -0.32
CA LEU A 163 -1.63 6.06 -1.63
C LEU A 163 -0.15 6.36 -1.67
N ARG A 164 0.48 6.06 -2.80
CA ARG A 164 1.78 6.63 -3.17
C ARG A 164 1.56 7.57 -4.34
N VAL A 165 1.84 8.85 -4.16
CA VAL A 165 1.71 9.87 -5.22
C VAL A 165 3.06 10.56 -5.35
N ASP A 166 3.67 10.46 -6.54
CA ASP A 166 5.00 11.02 -6.82
C ASP A 166 6.07 10.53 -5.80
N GLY A 167 6.01 9.23 -5.47
CA GLY A 167 6.93 8.60 -4.53
C GLY A 167 6.64 8.86 -3.04
N ARG A 168 5.69 9.73 -2.71
CA ARG A 168 5.36 10.11 -1.33
C ARG A 168 4.17 9.31 -0.79
N PRO A 169 4.20 8.87 0.49
CA PRO A 169 3.10 8.15 1.11
C PRO A 169 2.00 9.08 1.59
N TYR A 170 0.75 8.64 1.42
CA TYR A 170 -0.45 9.30 1.93
C TYR A 170 -1.45 8.25 2.41
N TRP A 171 -2.35 8.67 3.29
CA TRP A 171 -3.48 7.88 3.77
C TRP A 171 -4.76 8.67 3.56
N ALA A 172 -5.71 8.05 2.88
CA ALA A 172 -7.09 8.51 2.82
C ALA A 172 -7.93 7.65 3.75
N VAL A 173 -8.56 8.31 4.73
CA VAL A 173 -9.34 7.66 5.78
C VAL A 173 -10.80 8.01 5.56
N VAL A 174 -11.63 6.97 5.52
CA VAL A 174 -13.09 7.07 5.37
C VAL A 174 -13.72 6.31 6.51
N ASP A 175 -14.46 7.03 7.37
CA ASP A 175 -15.18 6.45 8.49
C ASP A 175 -16.29 5.50 7.99
N ARG A 176 -16.31 4.27 8.51
CA ARG A 176 -17.28 3.24 8.09
C ARG A 176 -18.71 3.57 8.49
N SER A 177 -18.91 4.40 9.52
CA SER A 177 -20.25 4.85 9.94
C SER A 177 -20.82 5.93 9.02
N GLY A 178 -19.95 6.67 8.32
CA GLY A 178 -20.33 7.81 7.48
C GLY A 178 -20.64 9.08 8.26
N GLU A 179 -20.44 9.10 9.58
CA GLU A 179 -20.67 10.27 10.43
C GLU A 179 -19.53 11.30 10.29
N THR A 180 -18.31 10.82 10.00
CA THR A 180 -17.14 11.69 9.83
C THR A 180 -16.78 11.86 8.36
N ALA A 181 -16.53 13.10 7.95
CA ALA A 181 -16.08 13.41 6.60
C ALA A 181 -14.71 12.77 6.30
N PRO A 182 -14.49 12.25 5.07
CA PRO A 182 -13.20 11.73 4.66
C PRO A 182 -12.08 12.76 4.78
N TYR A 183 -10.91 12.31 5.20
CA TYR A 183 -9.72 13.15 5.25
C TYR A 183 -8.50 12.43 4.71
N VAL A 184 -7.55 13.23 4.24
CA VAL A 184 -6.30 12.75 3.63
C VAL A 184 -5.13 13.47 4.25
N TYR A 185 -4.09 12.71 4.56
CA TYR A 185 -2.82 13.25 5.05
C TYR A 185 -1.67 12.44 4.46
N GLY A 186 -0.46 12.94 4.63
CA GLY A 186 0.76 12.22 4.28
C GLY A 186 1.90 12.59 5.22
N ASP A 187 3.07 12.07 4.87
CA ASP A 187 4.37 12.33 5.52
C ASP A 187 5.15 13.46 4.83
#